data_AF-A0A7S2QXZ0-F1
#
_entry.id   AF-A0A7S2QXZ0-F1
#
_cell.length_a   1.000
_cell.length_b   1.000
_cell.length_c   1.000
_cell.angle_alpha   90.00
_cell.angle_beta   90.00
_cell.angle_gamma   90.00
#
_symmetry.space_group_name_H-M   'P 1'
#
loop_
_entity.id
_entity.type
_entity.pdbx_description
1 polymer ?
#
loop_
_entity_poly.entity_id
_entity_poly.type
_entity_poly.pdbx_seq_one_letter_code
_entity_poly.pdbx_strand_id
1 'polypeptide(L)'
;SAMYDEEAMPPGTRRSLGEVREQNALNAFSKSKAASKKETELVWVFERRGEGWGEEILPTIKAERRLVEQAPQKALSQGEAILVETFGISEDDAIAILSAAAAWRVTKMGRALVDKRRLRLAQQNVGLCTKAMIEAGASVEDVANIVREVPQILSVIPGASTWNSKF
;
A
#
# COMPACT_ATOMS: atom_id res chain seq x y z
N SER A 1 -42.53 -48.37 -46.37
CA SER A 1 -41.37 -48.01 -45.55
C SER A 1 -41.07 -46.56 -45.75
N ALA A 2 -41.34 -45.74 -44.73
CA ALA A 2 -41.02 -44.32 -44.73
C ALA A 2 -39.62 -44.10 -44.11
N MET A 3 -38.93 -43.17 -44.75
CA MET A 3 -37.63 -42.53 -44.51
C MET A 3 -37.61 -41.74 -43.18
N TYR A 4 -36.41 -41.48 -42.62
CA TYR A 4 -35.92 -40.30 -41.84
C TYR A 4 -34.64 -40.75 -41.11
N ASP A 5 -33.43 -40.47 -41.62
CA ASP A 5 -32.64 -39.21 -41.64
C ASP A 5 -31.91 -38.90 -40.31
N GLU A 6 -30.58 -38.86 -40.42
CA GLU A 6 -29.58 -38.46 -39.41
C GLU A 6 -29.84 -37.02 -38.92
N GLU A 7 -30.17 -36.86 -37.64
CA GLU A 7 -30.22 -35.55 -37.00
C GLU A 7 -28.81 -34.96 -36.79
N ALA A 8 -28.59 -33.84 -37.47
CA ALA A 8 -27.40 -33.03 -37.45
C ALA A 8 -27.12 -32.39 -36.07
N MET A 9 -25.88 -32.56 -35.59
CA MET A 9 -25.31 -31.81 -34.47
C MET A 9 -25.07 -30.34 -34.90
N PRO A 10 -25.35 -29.33 -34.04
CA PRO A 10 -25.20 -27.93 -34.42
C PRO A 10 -23.71 -27.57 -34.63
N PRO A 11 -23.37 -26.72 -35.62
CA PRO A 11 -22.00 -26.32 -35.89
C PRO A 11 -21.48 -25.36 -34.80
N GLY A 12 -21.05 -25.94 -33.68
CA GLY A 12 -20.22 -25.26 -32.70
C GLY A 12 -18.83 -25.01 -33.27
N THR A 13 -18.45 -23.74 -33.34
CA THR A 13 -17.20 -23.22 -33.92
C THR A 13 -15.96 -23.95 -33.41
N ARG A 14 -15.51 -24.98 -34.13
CA ARG A 14 -14.27 -25.71 -33.84
C ARG A 14 -13.10 -24.84 -34.30
N ARG A 15 -12.66 -23.91 -33.43
CA ARG A 15 -11.47 -23.08 -33.70
C ARG A 15 -10.29 -23.98 -34.04
N SER A 16 -9.65 -23.72 -35.17
CA SER A 16 -8.50 -24.50 -35.59
C SER A 16 -7.35 -24.30 -34.60
N LEU A 17 -6.50 -25.32 -34.41
CA LEU A 17 -5.30 -25.19 -33.56
C LEU A 17 -4.38 -24.03 -34.02
N GLY A 18 -4.43 -23.67 -35.31
CA GLY A 18 -3.74 -22.51 -35.86
C GLY A 18 -4.28 -21.18 -35.31
N GLU A 19 -5.60 -20.99 -35.31
CA GLU A 19 -6.26 -19.79 -34.78
C GLU A 19 -6.00 -19.62 -33.27
N VAL A 20 -6.03 -20.72 -32.51
CA VAL A 20 -5.70 -20.69 -31.07
C VAL A 20 -4.25 -20.25 -30.85
N ARG A 21 -3.31 -20.70 -31.71
CA ARG A 21 -1.90 -20.35 -31.61
C ARG A 21 -1.63 -18.88 -31.98
N GLU A 22 -2.28 -18.38 -33.02
CA GLU A 22 -2.20 -16.96 -33.41
C GLU A 22 -2.81 -16.05 -32.35
N GLN A 23 -3.96 -16.43 -31.79
CA GLN A 23 -4.61 -15.64 -30.74
C GLN A 23 -3.79 -15.62 -29.45
N ASN A 24 -3.13 -16.73 -29.11
CA ASN A 24 -2.17 -16.78 -28.01
C ASN A 24 -0.91 -15.93 -28.29
N ALA A 25 -0.42 -15.91 -29.53
CA ALA A 25 0.71 -15.06 -29.91
C ALA A 25 0.35 -13.55 -29.86
N LEU A 26 -0.85 -13.17 -30.30
CA LEU A 26 -1.36 -11.81 -30.21
C LEU A 26 -1.61 -11.39 -28.74
N ASN A 27 -2.11 -12.31 -27.91
CA ASN A 27 -2.27 -12.09 -26.47
C ASN A 27 -0.91 -11.98 -25.75
N ALA A 28 0.09 -12.74 -26.17
CA ALA A 28 1.45 -12.64 -25.65
C ALA A 28 2.13 -11.32 -26.06
N PHE A 29 1.92 -10.89 -27.31
CA PHE A 29 2.46 -9.62 -27.83
C PHE A 29 1.76 -8.39 -27.23
N SER A 30 0.46 -8.47 -26.96
CA SER A 30 -0.26 -7.40 -26.25
C SER A 30 0.12 -7.36 -24.77
N LYS A 31 0.31 -8.51 -24.11
CA LYS A 31 0.88 -8.57 -22.74
C LYS A 31 2.29 -7.99 -22.68
N SER A 32 3.16 -8.29 -23.65
CA SER A 32 4.52 -7.72 -23.67
C SER A 32 4.54 -6.22 -23.95
N LYS A 33 3.60 -5.72 -24.77
CA LYS A 33 3.42 -4.28 -25.04
C LYS A 33 2.79 -3.52 -23.87
N ALA A 34 1.94 -4.17 -23.08
CA ALA A 34 1.41 -3.61 -21.83
C ALA A 34 2.46 -3.60 -20.70
N ALA A 35 3.34 -4.61 -20.66
CA ALA A 35 4.39 -4.72 -19.65
C ALA A 35 5.56 -3.72 -19.85
N SER A 36 5.68 -3.05 -21.00
CA SER A 36 6.83 -2.17 -21.30
C SER A 36 6.57 -0.67 -21.19
N LYS A 37 5.35 -0.23 -20.85
CA LYS A 37 5.12 1.19 -20.52
C LYS A 37 5.66 1.49 -19.13
N LYS A 38 6.97 1.74 -19.05
CA LYS A 38 7.58 2.28 -17.82
C LYS A 38 6.92 3.63 -17.53
N GLU A 39 6.36 3.77 -16.35
CA GLU A 39 5.68 4.99 -15.91
C GLU A 39 6.72 6.13 -15.86
N THR A 40 6.39 7.27 -16.47
CA THR A 40 7.27 8.44 -16.50
C THR A 40 6.57 9.61 -15.82
N GLU A 41 7.27 10.28 -14.91
CA GLU A 41 6.80 11.52 -14.27
C GLU A 41 7.50 12.73 -14.90
N LEU A 42 6.78 13.86 -14.96
CA LEU A 42 7.33 15.13 -15.42
C LEU A 42 7.99 15.84 -14.24
N VAL A 43 9.31 16.01 -14.28
CA VAL A 43 10.10 16.65 -13.23
C VAL A 43 10.59 18.00 -13.74
N TRP A 44 10.48 19.04 -12.90
CA TRP A 44 11.08 20.34 -13.16
C TRP A 44 12.49 20.38 -12.58
N VAL A 45 13.50 20.46 -13.45
CA VAL A 45 14.91 20.52 -13.10
C VAL A 45 15.38 21.96 -13.17
N PHE A 46 16.01 22.41 -12.09
CA PHE A 46 16.60 23.75 -11.97
C PHE A 46 18.13 23.61 -12.02
N GLU A 47 18.72 23.96 -13.16
CA GLU A 47 20.16 23.91 -13.36
C GLU A 47 20.74 25.32 -13.25
N ARG A 48 21.69 25.52 -12.32
CA ARG A 48 22.50 26.73 -12.29
C ARG A 48 23.78 26.48 -13.08
N ARG A 49 24.06 27.30 -14.10
CA ARG A 49 25.34 27.24 -14.79
C ARG A 49 26.31 28.17 -14.07
N GLY A 50 27.34 27.57 -13.49
CA GLY A 50 28.37 28.29 -12.76
C GLY A 50 28.40 27.97 -11.27
N GLU A 51 29.61 27.88 -10.73
CA GLU A 51 29.91 27.58 -9.31
C GLU A 51 30.37 28.84 -8.55
N GLY A 52 30.60 29.95 -9.25
CA GLY A 52 31.21 31.17 -8.72
C GLY A 52 30.25 32.29 -8.33
N TRP A 53 30.81 33.31 -7.68
CA TRP A 53 30.15 34.60 -7.44
C TRP A 53 30.32 35.49 -8.67
N GLY A 54 29.21 36.01 -9.20
CA GLY A 54 29.19 36.82 -10.43
C GLY A 54 28.82 36.07 -11.72
N GLU A 55 28.55 34.76 -11.61
CA GLU A 55 27.99 33.93 -12.69
C GLU A 55 26.45 33.95 -12.66
N GLU A 56 25.81 33.18 -13.56
CA GLU A 56 24.36 33.20 -13.79
C GLU A 56 23.56 33.08 -12.48
N ILE A 57 22.89 34.19 -12.11
CA ILE A 57 22.19 34.34 -10.83
C ILE A 57 20.85 33.60 -10.86
N LEU A 58 20.24 33.47 -12.05
CA LEU A 58 18.95 32.81 -12.24
C LEU A 58 19.16 31.40 -12.81
N PRO A 59 18.62 30.35 -12.16
CA PRO A 59 18.74 29.00 -12.68
C PRO A 59 17.92 28.83 -13.96
N THR A 60 18.42 28.00 -14.87
CA THR A 60 17.65 27.55 -16.04
C THR A 60 16.64 26.50 -15.59
N ILE A 61 15.39 26.65 -16.01
CA ILE A 61 14.30 25.71 -15.72
C ILE A 61 14.09 24.82 -16.94
N LYS A 62 14.10 23.49 -16.74
CA LYS A 62 13.79 22.51 -17.79
C LYS A 62 12.78 21.50 -17.26
N ALA A 63 11.87 21.06 -18.12
CA ALA A 63 10.98 19.95 -17.83
C ALA A 63 11.59 18.67 -18.42
N GLU A 64 11.84 17.67 -17.58
CA GLU A 64 12.40 16.37 -17.97
C GLU A 64 11.42 15.25 -17.61
N ARG A 65 11.34 14.21 -18.44
CA ARG A 65 10.56 13.01 -18.15
C ARG A 65 11.47 11.98 -17.49
N ARG A 66 11.29 11.74 -16.19
CA ARG A 66 12.05 10.73 -15.44
C ARG A 66 11.23 9.45 -15.32
N LEU A 67 11.90 8.29 -15.34
CA LEU A 67 11.28 7.02 -14.97
C LEU A 67 10.87 7.09 -13.49
N VAL A 68 9.64 6.70 -13.19
CA VAL A 68 9.19 6.57 -11.80
C VAL A 68 9.98 5.43 -11.18
N GLU A 69 10.94 5.77 -10.33
CA GLU A 69 11.57 4.81 -9.42
C GLU A 69 10.52 4.46 -8.37
N GLN A 70 9.89 3.28 -8.50
CA GLN A 70 9.03 2.78 -7.43
C GLN A 70 9.87 2.70 -6.16
N ALA A 71 9.45 3.42 -5.12
CA ALA A 71 10.08 3.33 -3.82
C ALA A 71 10.11 1.85 -3.40
N PRO A 72 11.23 1.35 -2.82
CA PRO A 72 11.30 -0.03 -2.39
C PRO A 72 10.12 -0.31 -1.45
N GLN A 73 9.37 -1.38 -1.73
CA GLN A 73 8.30 -1.83 -0.83
C GLN A 73 8.92 -2.07 0.53
N LYS A 74 8.54 -1.23 1.49
CA LYS A 74 9.06 -1.31 2.85
C LYS A 74 8.43 -2.55 3.50
N ALA A 75 9.26 -3.47 3.95
CA ALA A 75 8.79 -4.63 4.71
C ALA A 75 7.98 -4.15 5.93
N LEU A 76 6.86 -4.82 6.19
CA LEU A 76 6.01 -4.55 7.35
C LEU A 76 6.84 -4.70 8.64
N SER A 77 6.66 -3.74 9.54
CA SER A 77 7.15 -3.87 10.90
C SER A 77 6.35 -4.93 11.66
N GLN A 78 6.92 -5.45 12.74
CA GLN A 78 6.26 -6.48 13.56
C GLN A 78 4.86 -6.06 14.04
N GLY A 79 4.68 -4.79 14.42
CA GLY A 79 3.38 -4.26 14.85
C GLY A 79 2.36 -4.18 13.71
N GLU A 80 2.80 -3.79 12.51
CA GLU A 80 1.95 -3.77 11.31
C GLU A 80 1.54 -5.20 10.93
N ALA A 81 2.48 -6.14 10.96
CA ALA A 81 2.22 -7.56 10.67
C ALA A 81 1.16 -8.16 11.61
N ILE A 82 1.19 -7.83 12.92
CA ILE A 82 0.16 -8.30 13.86
C ILE A 82 -1.23 -7.81 13.45
N LEU A 83 -1.37 -6.53 13.10
CA LEU A 83 -2.65 -5.95 12.69
C LEU A 83 -3.18 -6.58 11.39
N VAL A 84 -2.29 -6.84 10.44
CA VAL A 84 -2.64 -7.44 9.14
C VAL A 84 -3.00 -8.92 9.30
N GLU A 85 -2.10 -9.71 9.88
CA GLU A 85 -2.21 -11.17 9.94
C GLU A 85 -3.28 -11.63 10.92
N THR A 86 -3.41 -10.97 12.09
CA THR A 86 -4.30 -11.42 13.16
C THR A 86 -5.69 -10.79 13.08
N PHE A 87 -5.77 -9.54 12.65
CA PHE A 87 -7.02 -8.75 12.68
C PHE A 87 -7.55 -8.41 11.27
N GLY A 88 -6.88 -8.86 10.21
CA GLY A 88 -7.33 -8.68 8.83
C GLY A 88 -7.36 -7.23 8.36
N ILE A 89 -6.58 -6.35 9.00
CA ILE A 89 -6.48 -4.94 8.63
C ILE A 89 -5.61 -4.82 7.36
N SER A 90 -5.96 -3.92 6.44
CA SER A 90 -5.15 -3.69 5.24
C SER A 90 -3.76 -3.14 5.60
N GLU A 91 -2.74 -3.39 4.78
CA GLU A 91 -1.39 -2.88 5.05
C GLU A 91 -1.36 -1.35 5.18
N ASP A 92 -2.06 -0.65 4.29
CA ASP A 92 -2.17 0.81 4.31
C ASP A 92 -2.87 1.32 5.58
N ASP A 93 -3.95 0.66 6.00
CA ASP A 93 -4.65 1.02 7.24
C ASP A 93 -3.79 0.74 8.47
N ALA A 94 -3.05 -0.37 8.51
CA ALA A 94 -2.16 -0.69 9.62
C ALA A 94 -1.06 0.37 9.78
N ILE A 95 -0.48 0.82 8.68
CA ILE A 95 0.50 1.93 8.66
C ILE A 95 -0.15 3.23 9.12
N ALA A 96 -1.35 3.53 8.64
CA ALA A 96 -2.09 4.74 9.00
C ALA A 96 -2.46 4.77 10.50
N ILE A 97 -2.95 3.65 11.04
CA ILE A 97 -3.29 3.46 12.45
C ILE A 97 -2.06 3.67 13.33
N LEU A 98 -0.93 3.02 13.02
CA LEU A 98 0.29 3.17 13.81
C LEU A 98 0.89 4.58 13.70
N SER A 99 0.79 5.20 12.53
CA SER A 99 1.18 6.60 12.34
C SER A 99 0.29 7.55 13.15
N ALA A 100 -1.02 7.30 13.20
CA ALA A 100 -1.96 8.08 13.99
C ALA A 100 -1.76 7.87 15.49
N ALA A 101 -1.48 6.64 15.92
CA ALA A 101 -1.16 6.30 17.31
C ALA A 101 0.09 7.03 17.80
N ALA A 102 1.09 7.16 16.92
CA ALA A 102 2.37 7.79 17.18
C ALA A 102 2.40 9.30 16.87
N ALA A 103 1.28 9.87 16.44
CA ALA A 103 1.20 11.27 16.10
C ALA A 103 1.38 12.12 17.37
N TRP A 104 2.36 13.03 17.36
CA TRP A 104 2.46 14.06 18.40
C TRP A 104 1.62 15.29 18.04
N ARG A 105 1.29 15.44 16.75
CA ARG A 105 0.40 16.48 16.24
C ARG A 105 -0.22 16.04 14.93
N VAL A 106 -1.47 16.41 14.69
CA VAL A 106 -2.10 16.32 13.36
C VAL A 106 -2.14 17.72 12.75
N THR A 107 -1.70 17.85 11.50
CA THR A 107 -1.76 19.12 10.78
C THR A 107 -3.20 19.47 10.42
N LYS A 108 -3.48 20.74 10.06
CA LYS A 108 -4.82 21.16 9.60
C LYS A 108 -5.32 20.37 8.38
N MET A 109 -4.40 19.83 7.58
CA MET A 109 -4.70 19.01 6.40
C MET A 109 -4.75 17.50 6.72
N GLY A 110 -4.82 17.10 8.00
CA GLY A 110 -4.96 15.70 8.40
C GLY A 110 -3.66 14.87 8.39
N ARG A 111 -2.52 15.42 7.94
CA ARG A 111 -1.24 14.71 7.99
C ARG A 111 -0.75 14.56 9.43
N ALA A 112 -0.46 13.33 9.85
CA ALA A 112 0.15 13.03 11.14
C ALA A 112 1.63 13.43 11.15
N LEU A 113 2.03 14.25 12.12
CA LEU A 113 3.42 14.45 12.47
C LEU A 113 3.78 13.35 13.47
N VAL A 114 4.54 12.37 12.99
CA VAL A 114 4.87 11.15 13.72
C VAL A 114 6.17 11.37 14.50
N ASP A 115 6.16 10.99 15.77
CA ASP A 115 7.37 10.91 16.58
C ASP A 115 7.95 9.48 16.49
N LYS A 116 9.25 9.36 16.16
CA LYS A 116 9.90 8.05 15.95
C LYS A 116 9.91 7.18 17.21
N ARG A 117 10.04 7.81 18.39
CA ARG A 117 10.05 7.09 19.67
C ARG A 117 8.66 6.58 19.99
N ARG A 118 7.62 7.41 19.79
CA ARG A 118 6.22 7.00 19.95
C ARG A 118 5.85 5.88 18.99
N LEU A 119 6.29 5.95 17.74
CA LEU A 119 6.03 4.91 16.74
C LEU A 119 6.62 3.56 17.16
N ARG A 120 7.88 3.56 17.63
CA ARG A 120 8.52 2.34 18.13
C ARG A 120 7.78 1.74 19.32
N LEU A 121 7.30 2.59 20.24
CA LEU A 121 6.52 2.14 21.39
C LEU A 121 5.17 1.56 20.97
N ALA A 122 4.44 2.25 20.09
CA ALA A 122 3.17 1.78 19.58
C ALA A 122 3.31 0.42 18.89
N GLN A 123 4.36 0.23 18.07
CA GLN A 123 4.68 -1.05 17.43
C GLN A 123 4.93 -2.18 18.44
N GLN A 124 5.67 -1.90 19.52
CA GLN A 124 5.95 -2.90 20.57
C GLN A 124 4.70 -3.24 21.39
N ASN A 125 3.82 -2.27 21.56
CA ASN A 125 2.63 -2.40 22.39
C ASN A 125 1.46 -3.07 21.67
N VAL A 126 1.45 -3.16 20.33
CA VAL A 126 0.33 -3.74 19.56
C VAL A 126 -0.13 -5.07 20.15
N GLY A 127 0.78 -6.04 20.30
CA GLY A 127 0.42 -7.35 20.82
C GLY A 127 -0.10 -7.34 22.26
N LEU A 128 0.42 -6.44 23.10
CA LEU A 128 -0.05 -6.31 24.49
C LEU A 128 -1.44 -5.67 24.54
N CYS A 129 -1.64 -4.58 23.81
CA CYS A 129 -2.91 -3.87 23.77
C CYS A 129 -4.03 -4.74 23.19
N THR A 130 -3.79 -5.41 22.06
CA THR A 130 -4.81 -6.25 21.44
C THR A 130 -5.15 -7.46 22.31
N LYS A 131 -4.14 -8.09 22.95
CA LYS A 131 -4.38 -9.16 23.93
C LYS A 131 -5.22 -8.66 25.10
N ALA A 132 -4.91 -7.50 25.66
CA ALA A 132 -5.68 -6.92 26.77
C ALA A 132 -7.13 -6.60 26.37
N MET A 133 -7.38 -6.16 25.13
CA MET A 133 -8.74 -5.94 24.63
C MET A 133 -9.53 -7.26 24.53
N ILE A 134 -8.89 -8.32 24.03
CA ILE A 134 -9.51 -9.65 23.94
C ILE A 134 -9.79 -10.20 25.35
N GLU A 135 -8.86 -10.06 26.29
CA GLU A 135 -9.05 -10.45 27.70
C GLU A 135 -10.18 -9.66 28.38
N ALA A 136 -10.40 -8.42 27.94
CA ALA A 136 -11.54 -7.60 28.38
C ALA A 136 -12.87 -7.97 27.69
N GLY A 137 -12.87 -8.93 26.76
CA GLY A 137 -14.06 -9.46 26.10
C GLY A 137 -14.32 -8.92 24.68
N ALA A 138 -13.40 -8.15 24.09
CA ALA A 138 -13.54 -7.68 22.72
C ALA A 138 -13.36 -8.85 21.72
N SER A 139 -14.22 -8.91 20.69
CA SER A 139 -13.99 -9.80 19.56
C SER A 139 -12.85 -9.30 18.68
N VAL A 140 -12.37 -10.12 17.74
CA VAL A 140 -11.33 -9.74 16.76
C VAL A 140 -11.80 -8.55 15.91
N GLU A 141 -13.08 -8.53 15.55
CA GLU A 141 -13.72 -7.46 14.77
C GLU A 141 -13.81 -6.16 15.60
N ASP A 142 -14.15 -6.27 16.88
CA ASP A 142 -14.17 -5.13 17.80
C ASP A 142 -12.77 -4.54 17.95
N VAL A 143 -11.74 -5.36 18.11
CA VAL A 143 -10.36 -4.89 18.19
C VAL A 143 -10.01 -4.06 16.94
N ALA A 144 -10.30 -4.58 15.74
CA ALA A 144 -10.03 -3.87 14.49
C ALA A 144 -10.76 -2.53 14.41
N ASN A 145 -12.01 -2.46 14.89
CA ASN A 145 -12.78 -1.22 14.94
C ASN A 145 -12.21 -0.24 15.98
N ILE A 146 -11.86 -0.73 17.18
CA ILE A 146 -11.29 0.09 18.26
C ILE A 146 -9.97 0.74 17.82
N VAL A 147 -9.05 0.00 17.20
CA VAL A 147 -7.77 0.60 16.75
C VAL A 147 -7.95 1.56 15.57
N ARG A 148 -9.00 1.44 14.76
CA ARG A 148 -9.32 2.44 13.72
C ARG A 148 -9.87 3.73 14.31
N GLU A 149 -10.78 3.63 15.26
CA GLU A 149 -11.43 4.81 15.87
C GLU A 149 -10.51 5.51 16.89
N VAL A 150 -9.78 4.73 17.69
CA VAL A 150 -8.96 5.21 18.80
C VAL A 150 -7.54 4.62 18.70
N PRO A 151 -6.76 4.98 17.66
CA PRO A 151 -5.42 4.43 17.46
C PRO A 151 -4.46 4.76 18.63
N GLN A 152 -4.73 5.82 19.40
CA GLN A 152 -3.92 6.23 20.54
C GLN A 152 -3.85 5.17 21.65
N ILE A 153 -4.79 4.22 21.68
CA ILE A 153 -4.77 3.09 22.62
C ILE A 153 -3.49 2.23 22.49
N LEU A 154 -2.89 2.19 21.29
CA LEU A 154 -1.63 1.47 21.04
C LEU A 154 -0.42 2.15 21.69
N SER A 155 -0.54 3.42 22.08
CA SER A 155 0.53 4.16 22.77
C SER A 155 0.53 3.93 24.29
N VAL A 156 -0.40 3.13 24.81
CA VAL A 156 -0.54 2.81 26.25
C VAL A 156 0.11 1.46 26.56
N ILE A 157 0.58 1.27 27.79
CA ILE A 157 1.02 -0.02 28.31
C ILE A 157 -0.11 -0.59 29.18
N PRO A 158 -0.79 -1.68 28.78
CA PRO A 158 -1.85 -2.28 29.59
C PRO A 158 -1.33 -2.69 30.98
N GLY A 159 -2.09 -2.38 32.02
CA GLY A 159 -1.73 -2.73 33.41
C GLY A 159 -0.74 -1.78 34.11
N ALA A 160 -0.18 -0.79 33.40
CA ALA A 160 0.58 0.29 34.04
C ALA A 160 -0.34 1.44 34.44
N SER A 161 -0.24 1.92 35.68
CA SER A 161 -1.03 3.07 36.19
C SER A 161 -0.62 4.42 35.58
N THR A 162 0.46 4.44 34.82
CA THR A 162 0.98 5.63 34.15
C THR A 162 0.82 5.48 32.65
N TRP A 163 0.28 6.53 32.01
CA TRP A 163 0.56 6.77 30.60
C TRP A 163 2.07 6.68 30.38
N ASN A 164 2.53 6.20 29.22
CA ASN A 164 3.96 6.12 28.92
C ASN A 164 4.55 7.54 28.82
N SER A 165 4.82 8.14 29.98
CA SER A 165 5.05 9.57 30.20
C SER A 165 6.47 10.00 29.86
N LYS A 166 7.30 9.06 29.40
CA LYS A 166 8.58 9.35 28.73
C LYS A 166 8.33 9.76 27.28
N PHE A 167 7.45 10.74 27.08
CA PHE A 167 7.31 11.45 25.82
C PHE A 167 8.44 12.45 25.66
#